data_AF-A0A355BBB4-F1
#
_entry.id   AF-A0A355BBB4-F1
#
_cell.length_a   1.000
_cell.length_b   1.000
_cell.length_c   1.000
_cell.angle_alpha   90.00
_cell.angle_beta   90.00
_cell.angle_gamma   90.00
#
_symmetry.space_group_name_H-M   'P 1'
#
loop_
_entity.id
_entity.type
_entity.pdbx_description
1 polymer ?
#
loop_
_entity_poly.entity_id
_entity_poly.type
_entity_poly.pdbx_seq_one_letter_code
_entity_poly.pdbx_strand_id
1 'polypeptide(L)' 'LVNLVCRVNLNSSCQRGPDVYPFTGRKDSAYGTLSVHDALRTFSVRTFVASKDNPYNNEILQQLLEKKSSNFISTDYIL' A
#
# COMPACT_ATOMS: atom_id res chain seq x y z
N LEU A 1 25.66 20.29 5.54
CA LEU A 1 24.73 19.35 6.23
C LEU A 1 25.02 17.93 5.73
N VAL A 2 25.64 17.06 6.52
CA VAL A 2 26.29 15.82 6.02
C VAL A 2 25.44 14.56 6.27
N ASN A 3 24.49 14.60 7.21
CA ASN A 3 23.73 13.43 7.64
C ASN A 3 22.30 13.46 7.10
N LEU A 4 22.13 13.20 5.80
CA LEU A 4 20.82 13.02 5.16
C LEU A 4 20.57 11.54 4.89
N VAL A 5 20.29 10.79 5.96
CA VAL A 5 19.97 9.35 5.93
C VAL A 5 18.52 9.14 6.31
N CYS A 6 17.88 8.11 5.76
CA CYS A 6 16.48 7.77 6.07
C CYS A 6 16.31 6.81 7.25
N ARG A 7 17.39 6.24 7.78
CA ARG A 7 17.35 5.36 8.95
C ARG A 7 18.52 5.64 9.89
N VAL A 8 18.20 5.80 11.17
CA VAL A 8 19.15 5.94 12.27
C VAL A 8 18.90 4.79 13.24
N ASN A 9 19.89 3.92 13.44
CA ASN A 9 19.82 2.84 14.43
C ASN A 9 20.58 3.29 15.68
N LEU A 10 19.92 3.31 16.83
CA LEU A 10 20.54 3.62 18.12
C LEU A 10 20.86 2.32 18.85
N ASN A 11 22.07 2.21 19.39
CA ASN A 11 22.56 1.04 20.14
C ASN A 11 22.34 -0.30 19.43
N SER A 12 22.31 -0.29 18.09
CA SER A 12 22.03 -1.47 17.28
C SER A 12 22.66 -1.36 15.91
N SER A 13 23.05 -2.51 15.35
CA SER A 13 23.57 -2.60 13.99
C SER A 13 22.44 -2.53 12.95
N CYS A 14 22.82 -2.29 11.70
CA CYS A 14 21.89 -2.20 10.58
C CYS A 14 21.18 -3.55 10.36
N GLN A 15 19.88 -3.62 10.64
CA GLN A 15 19.09 -4.82 10.37
C GLN A 15 18.56 -4.80 8.94
N ARG A 16 18.64 -5.94 8.23
CA ARG A 16 18.10 -6.11 6.88
C ARG A 16 16.80 -6.91 6.99
N GLY A 17 15.70 -6.37 6.48
CA GLY A 17 14.41 -7.06 6.46
C GLY A 17 13.27 -6.09 6.20
N PRO A 18 12.62 -6.14 5.02
CA PRO A 18 11.46 -5.30 4.72
C PRO A 18 10.22 -5.69 5.54
N ASP A 19 10.23 -6.87 6.16
CA ASP A 19 9.08 -7.44 6.88
C ASP A 19 8.88 -6.81 8.27
N VAL A 20 9.93 -6.24 8.87
CA VAL A 20 9.85 -5.59 10.19
C VAL A 20 9.95 -4.08 10.06
N TYR A 21 10.80 -3.58 9.16
CA TYR A 21 10.98 -2.15 8.94
C TYR A 21 11.03 -1.80 7.45
N PRO A 22 10.40 -0.68 7.04
CA PRO A 22 10.47 -0.23 5.65
C PRO A 22 11.89 -0.01 5.17
N PHE A 23 12.16 -0.38 3.91
CA PHE A 23 13.37 0.04 3.24
C PHE A 23 13.23 1.50 2.82
N THR A 24 14.19 2.35 3.16
CA THR A 24 14.11 3.77 2.80
C THR A 24 15.39 4.21 2.10
N GLY A 25 15.24 4.82 0.93
CA GLY A 25 16.33 5.32 0.10
C GLY A 25 16.41 6.85 0.13
N ARG A 26 17.64 7.37 0.14
CA ARG A 26 17.92 8.80 -0.10
C ARG A 26 19.17 8.98 -0.97
N LYS A 27 19.15 9.97 -1.86
CA LYS A 27 20.26 10.32 -2.78
C LYS A 27 20.64 9.13 -3.67
N ASP A 28 21.91 8.73 -3.67
CA ASP A 28 22.43 7.63 -4.49
C ASP A 28 21.93 6.26 -4.01
N SER A 29 21.25 6.19 -2.86
CA SER A 29 20.59 4.98 -2.34
C SER A 29 19.12 4.87 -2.74
N ALA A 30 18.72 5.49 -3.86
CA ALA A 30 17.34 5.64 -4.32
C ALA A 30 16.51 6.68 -3.53
N TYR A 31 15.20 6.75 -3.79
CA TYR A 31 14.28 7.70 -3.17
C TYR A 31 13.00 7.01 -2.73
N GLY A 32 12.54 7.31 -1.52
CA GLY A 32 11.24 6.88 -1.00
C GLY A 32 11.33 5.77 0.03
N THR A 33 10.16 5.34 0.49
CA THR A 33 9.95 4.30 1.49
C THR A 33 9.25 3.13 0.81
N LEU A 34 9.86 1.96 0.84
CA LEU A 34 9.29 0.71 0.40
C LEU A 34 9.10 -0.19 1.63
N SER A 35 7.97 -0.01 2.32
CA SER A 35 7.41 -1.07 3.19
C SER A 35 6.71 -2.12 2.32
N VAL A 36 6.39 -3.29 2.89
CA VAL A 36 5.52 -4.28 2.23
C VAL A 36 4.18 -3.64 1.82
N HIS A 37 3.60 -2.82 2.69
CA HIS A 37 2.37 -2.09 2.41
C HIS A 37 2.54 -1.08 1.24
N ASP A 38 3.60 -0.29 1.26
CA ASP A 38 3.88 0.69 0.20
C ASP A 38 4.22 0.00 -1.11
N ALA A 39 4.86 -1.17 -1.07
CA ALA A 39 5.13 -2.00 -2.22
C ALA A 39 3.81 -2.50 -2.85
N LEU A 40 2.90 -3.07 -2.06
CA LEU A 40 1.58 -3.48 -2.54
C LEU A 40 0.84 -2.32 -3.20
N ARG A 41 0.90 -1.10 -2.61
CA ARG A 41 0.27 0.09 -3.19
C ARG A 41 0.97 0.59 -4.46
N THR A 42 2.30 0.57 -4.50
CA THR A 42 3.12 1.10 -5.61
C THR A 42 3.08 0.17 -6.83
N PHE A 43 3.05 -1.14 -6.60
CA PHE A 43 2.99 -2.15 -7.66
C PHE A 43 1.56 -2.54 -8.05
N SER A 44 0.54 -1.95 -7.42
CA SER A 44 -0.85 -2.12 -7.82
C SER A 44 -1.32 -0.97 -8.72
N VAL A 45 -2.12 -1.32 -9.73
CA VAL A 45 -2.87 -0.33 -10.52
C VAL A 45 -4.14 0.03 -9.75
N ARG A 46 -4.30 1.31 -9.40
CA ARG A 46 -5.55 1.79 -8.78
C ARG A 46 -6.65 1.86 -9.84
N THR A 47 -7.57 0.91 -9.77
CA THR A 47 -8.75 0.86 -10.61
C THR A 47 -9.95 1.40 -9.84
N PHE A 48 -10.65 2.38 -10.41
CA PHE A 48 -11.92 2.87 -9.89
C PHE A 48 -13.07 2.24 -10.66
N VAL A 49 -14.10 1.78 -9.94
CA VAL A 49 -15.33 1.26 -10.53
C VAL A 49 -16.43 2.29 -10.34
N ALA A 50 -17.02 2.73 -11.45
CA ALA A 50 -18.14 3.66 -11.47
C ALA A 50 -19.42 2.92 -11.92
N SER A 51 -20.54 3.22 -11.27
CA SER A 51 -21.86 2.78 -11.73
C SER A 51 -22.80 3.98 -11.79
N LYS A 52 -23.85 3.88 -12.60
CA LYS A 52 -24.94 4.85 -12.58
C LYS A 52 -25.71 4.69 -11.27
N ASP A 53 -26.03 5.79 -10.59
CA ASP A 53 -26.84 5.77 -9.37
C ASP A 53 -28.28 5.32 -9.71
N ASN A 54 -28.58 4.08 -9.34
CA ASN A 54 -29.92 3.52 -9.38
C ASN A 54 -30.00 2.33 -8.42
N PRO A 55 -31.22 1.95 -7.97
CA PRO A 55 -31.38 0.89 -6.97
C PRO A 55 -30.74 -0.44 -7.35
N TYR A 56 -30.82 -0.83 -8.62
CA TYR A 56 -30.29 -2.09 -9.13
C TYR A 56 -28.76 -2.16 -9.04
N ASN A 57 -28.06 -1.12 -9.50
CA ASN A 57 -26.61 -1.03 -9.42
C ASN A 57 -26.11 -0.95 -7.97
N ASN A 58 -26.86 -0.23 -7.12
CA ASN A 58 -26.52 -0.08 -5.70
C ASN A 58 -26.64 -1.43 -4.98
N GLU A 59 -27.65 -2.24 -5.30
CA GLU A 59 -27.80 -3.61 -4.78
C GLU A 59 -26.64 -4.51 -5.22
N ILE A 60 -26.23 -4.47 -6.50
CA ILE A 60 -25.09 -5.24 -7.00
C ILE A 60 -23.81 -4.86 -6.25
N LEU A 61 -23.53 -3.56 -6.11
CA LEU A 61 -22.34 -3.09 -5.40
C LEU A 61 -22.34 -3.53 -3.93
N GLN A 62 -23.49 -3.43 -3.25
CA GLN A 62 -23.62 -3.86 -1.87
C GLN A 62 -23.38 -5.38 -1.73
N GLN A 63 -23.99 -6.19 -2.58
CA GLN A 63 -23.79 -7.64 -2.56
C GLN A 63 -22.34 -8.05 -2.87
N LEU A 64 -21.66 -7.34 -3.78
CA LEU A 64 -20.25 -7.58 -4.10
C LEU A 64 -19.34 -7.29 -2.91
N LEU A 65 -19.62 -6.22 -2.17
CA LEU A 65 -18.88 -5.85 -0.95
C LEU A 65 -19.12 -6.84 0.19
N GLU A 66 -20.37 -7.26 0.42
CA GLU A 66 -20.73 -8.20 1.49
C GLU A 66 -20.17 -9.61 1.26
N LYS A 67 -20.30 -10.14 0.03
CA LYS A 67 -19.90 -11.52 -0.28
C LYS A 67 -18.40 -11.68 -0.48
N LYS A 68 -17.64 -10.58 -0.58
CA LYS A 68 -16.22 -10.57 -0.96
C LYS A 68 -15.92 -11.40 -2.21
N SER A 69 -16.89 -11.48 -3.13
CA SER A 69 -16.81 -12.35 -4.32
C SER A 69 -16.08 -11.69 -5.50
N SER A 70 -15.73 -10.41 -5.37
CA SER A 70 -15.03 -9.65 -6.41
C SER A 70 -13.53 -9.67 -6.20
N ASN A 71 -12.79 -10.11 -7.23
CA ASN A 71 -11.33 -9.97 -7.28
C ASN A 71 -10.88 -8.50 -7.47
N PHE A 72 -11.79 -7.61 -7.84
CA PHE A 72 -11.48 -6.21 -8.18
C PHE A 72 -11.97 -5.21 -7.12
N ILE A 73 -13.08 -5.51 -6.45
CA ILE A 73 -13.70 -4.67 -5.42
C ILE A 73 -13.54 -5.39 -4.09
N SER A 74 -12.32 -5.38 -3.54
CA SER A 74 -12.06 -5.78 -2.16
C SER A 74 -11.79 -4.52 -1.33
N THR A 75 -12.24 -4.50 -0.08
CA THR A 75 -11.90 -3.47 0.90
C THR A 75 -10.80 -3.92 1.86
N ASP A 76 -10.25 -5.13 1.69
CA ASP A 76 -9.30 -5.74 2.62
C ASP A 76 -7.93 -5.05 2.61
N TYR A 77 -7.67 -4.14 1.66
CA TYR A 77 -6.42 -3.37 1.57
C TYR A 77 -6.54 -1.92 2.09
N ILE A 78 -7.69 -1.52 2.63
CA ILE A 78 -7.85 -0.19 3.24
C ILE A 78 -7.35 -0.28 4.69
N LEU A 79 -6.10 0.14 4.90
CA LEU A 79 -5.51 0.46 6.21
C LEU A 79 -5.53 1.97 6.44
#